data_AF-A0A0D1CFM6-F1
#
_entry.id   AF-A0A0D1CFM6-F1
#
_cell.length_a   1.000
_cell.length_b   1.000
_cell.length_c   1.000
_cell.angle_alpha   90.00
_cell.angle_beta   90.00
_cell.angle_gamma   90.00
#
_symmetry.space_group_name_H-M   'P 1'
#
loop_
_entity.id
_entity.type
_entity.pdbx_description
1 polymer ?
#
loop_
_entity_poly.entity_id
_entity_poly.type
_entity_poly.pdbx_seq_one_letter_code
_entity_poly.pdbx_strand_id
1 'polypeptide(L)'
;MSDACPSSGLVLHHLELSRSNRILFLLEELRIPYTVKHYKRDPVTRLAGDDLKQIHPLGRSPVLTDGDLTIIETNAIIEHLMLHYYDPTRVALGPKLGEKTQDSIDVAAWIQFSEASIMLHAIPLLYAVRAGATTPDASGAMDKIVARGLKADLVYVEEQLESNDGRLVKGYDLTAADCAMLYSVDITVHILAAMSKEWSRNLGISVGARTTEWIERCSKRAAFQAALSKEGYGGKQDWLAHFFSGSLSVDALQPNKRKSVFRPCIDLHEGVVKQIVGGTLTDETDSATLKTNFVATHSAAHFASLYKQHNLTGGHVIKLGPRNDQAASAAVAAWPNGLHVGGGINADNAAEWLRRGAEKVIVTSYLFPDCKFSLSRLEALSGQVGKERLVVDVSCRKKADRWIVAMNRWQDMTDMEVNKQSLDLLAEHCSEFLIHAADVEGLCQGIDQELVQKLGEWVTIPTTYAGGARHLGDLELVDKLSGGKVDLTFGSALDIFGGKGVTMDDLIKWNSDAHK
;
A
#
# COMPACT_ATOMS: atom_id res chain seq x y z
N MET A 1 12.53 29.05 48.06
CA MET A 1 11.38 28.14 48.23
C MET A 1 10.90 27.79 46.84
N SER A 2 11.37 26.67 46.32
CA SER A 2 10.97 26.14 45.01
C SER A 2 9.90 25.07 45.25
N ASP A 3 8.64 25.42 45.02
CA ASP A 3 7.55 24.43 45.04
C ASP A 3 7.73 23.51 43.83
N ALA A 4 8.40 22.37 44.07
CA ALA A 4 8.36 21.25 43.16
C ALA A 4 6.91 20.74 43.14
N CYS A 5 6.19 21.05 42.06
CA CYS A 5 4.87 20.48 41.80
C CYS A 5 5.00 18.95 41.86
N PRO A 6 4.27 18.24 42.75
CA PRO A 6 4.36 16.80 42.83
C PRO A 6 4.05 16.22 41.45
N SER A 7 4.92 15.34 40.95
CA SER A 7 4.61 14.59 39.72
C SER A 7 3.28 13.90 39.95
N SER A 8 2.27 14.25 39.17
CA SER A 8 0.89 13.76 39.32
C SER A 8 0.75 12.23 39.24
N GLY A 9 1.84 11.50 38.95
CA GLY A 9 1.80 10.07 38.65
C GLY A 9 1.11 9.77 37.31
N LEU A 10 0.64 10.81 36.60
CA LEU A 10 -0.17 10.69 35.41
C LEU A 10 0.71 10.48 34.18
N VAL A 11 0.57 9.32 33.54
CA VAL A 11 1.31 8.96 32.31
C VAL A 11 0.31 8.54 31.24
N LEU A 12 0.25 9.30 30.14
CA LEU A 12 -0.44 8.88 28.94
C LEU A 12 0.49 8.01 28.09
N HIS A 13 0.11 6.76 27.88
CA HIS A 13 0.76 5.86 26.94
C HIS A 13 0.19 6.09 25.55
N HIS A 14 0.87 6.94 24.80
CA HIS A 14 0.44 7.44 23.51
C HIS A 14 1.05 6.61 22.38
N LEU A 15 0.21 5.87 21.64
CA LEU A 15 0.60 5.31 20.34
C LEU A 15 0.45 6.38 19.27
N GLU A 16 1.48 6.56 18.45
CA GLU A 16 1.43 7.47 17.31
C GLU A 16 0.20 7.19 16.42
N LEU A 17 -0.41 8.24 15.87
CA LEU A 17 -1.52 8.13 14.93
C LEU A 17 -2.68 7.32 15.52
N SER A 18 -3.10 7.63 16.74
CA SER A 18 -4.09 6.84 17.46
C SER A 18 -5.12 7.67 18.23
N ARG A 19 -6.10 6.96 18.79
CA ARG A 19 -7.22 7.53 19.53
C ARG A 19 -6.78 8.29 20.78
N SER A 20 -5.54 8.13 21.23
CA SER A 20 -4.96 8.87 22.37
C SER A 20 -4.87 10.38 22.16
N ASN A 21 -4.97 10.89 20.92
CA ASN A 21 -4.98 12.35 20.65
C ASN A 21 -6.10 13.09 21.39
N ARG A 22 -7.27 12.46 21.56
CA ARG A 22 -8.36 13.10 22.31
C ARG A 22 -8.10 13.19 23.82
N ILE A 23 -7.31 12.26 24.35
CA ILE A 23 -6.86 12.32 25.75
C ILE A 23 -5.78 13.39 25.90
N LEU A 24 -4.82 13.48 24.96
CA LEU A 24 -3.85 14.58 24.94
C LEU A 24 -4.58 15.94 24.93
N PHE A 25 -5.58 16.10 24.06
CA PHE A 25 -6.34 17.34 23.99
C PHE A 25 -7.04 17.67 25.32
N LEU A 26 -7.69 16.69 25.95
CA LEU A 26 -8.32 16.89 27.25
C LEU A 26 -7.30 17.25 28.35
N LEU A 27 -6.13 16.60 28.37
CA LEU A 27 -5.07 16.90 29.34
C LEU A 27 -4.53 18.33 29.19
N GLU A 28 -4.39 18.81 27.95
CA GLU A 28 -4.01 20.20 27.67
C GLU A 28 -5.09 21.19 28.10
N GLU A 29 -6.38 20.88 27.86
CA GLU A 29 -7.50 21.70 28.32
C GLU A 29 -7.62 21.73 29.86
N LEU A 30 -7.33 20.61 30.53
CA LEU A 30 -7.34 20.51 31.99
C LEU A 30 -6.19 21.29 32.65
N ARG A 31 -5.12 21.58 31.90
CA ARG A 31 -3.92 22.29 32.38
C ARG A 31 -3.33 21.65 33.64
N ILE A 32 -3.25 20.32 33.65
CA ILE A 32 -2.63 19.53 34.71
C ILE A 32 -1.25 19.01 34.28
N PRO A 33 -0.33 18.78 35.22
CA PRO A 33 0.93 18.13 34.90
C PRO A 33 0.69 16.66 34.52
N TYR A 34 1.37 16.17 33.49
CA TYR A 34 1.36 14.77 33.07
C TYR A 34 2.61 14.46 32.24
N THR A 35 2.89 13.16 32.06
CA THR A 35 3.96 12.68 31.17
C THR A 35 3.37 11.97 29.96
N VAL A 36 3.95 12.16 28.79
CA VAL A 36 3.63 11.35 27.59
C VAL A 36 4.71 10.31 27.39
N LYS A 37 4.33 9.04 27.35
CA LYS A 37 5.20 7.96 26.88
C LYS A 37 4.78 7.59 25.47
N HIS A 38 5.66 7.83 24.50
CA HIS A 38 5.38 7.56 23.09
C HIS A 38 5.68 6.12 22.72
N TYR A 39 4.80 5.56 21.91
CA TYR A 39 4.86 4.24 21.32
C TYR A 39 4.76 4.38 19.81
N LYS A 40 5.56 3.60 19.08
CA LYS A 40 5.53 3.60 17.61
C LYS A 40 4.71 2.43 17.11
N ARG A 41 4.08 2.61 15.96
CA ARG A 41 3.44 1.50 15.27
C ARG A 41 4.51 0.67 14.58
N ASP A 42 4.23 -0.62 14.43
CA ASP A 42 5.06 -1.47 13.59
C ASP A 42 5.09 -0.90 12.15
N PRO A 43 6.28 -0.72 11.54
CA PRO A 43 6.40 -0.01 10.27
C PRO A 43 5.71 -0.74 9.10
N VAL A 44 5.49 -2.06 9.22
CA VAL A 44 4.89 -2.89 8.17
C VAL A 44 3.39 -3.05 8.37
N THR A 45 3.00 -3.62 9.52
CA THR A 45 1.60 -3.94 9.85
C THR A 45 0.81 -2.74 10.34
N ARG A 46 1.49 -1.68 10.78
CA ARG A 46 0.91 -0.48 11.41
C ARG A 46 0.13 -0.77 12.70
N LEU A 47 0.22 -1.99 13.24
CA LEU A 47 -0.37 -2.37 14.52
C LEU A 47 0.47 -1.80 15.67
N ALA A 48 -0.13 -1.81 16.87
CA ALA A 48 0.60 -1.52 18.10
C ALA A 48 1.71 -2.56 18.32
N GLY A 49 2.89 -2.10 18.76
CA GLY A 49 3.97 -3.00 19.17
C GLY A 49 3.64 -3.79 20.43
N ASP A 50 4.43 -4.84 20.70
CA ASP A 50 4.29 -5.66 21.90
C ASP A 50 4.64 -4.92 23.20
N ASP A 51 5.29 -3.76 23.10
CA ASP A 51 5.66 -2.89 24.23
C ASP A 51 4.44 -2.31 24.96
N LEU A 52 3.30 -2.12 24.29
CA LEU A 52 2.04 -1.75 24.97
C LEU A 52 1.46 -2.90 25.80
N LYS A 53 1.75 -4.16 25.47
CA LYS A 53 1.30 -5.32 26.27
C LYS A 53 1.95 -5.36 27.65
N GLN A 54 3.09 -4.69 27.81
CA GLN A 54 3.77 -4.55 29.11
C GLN A 54 3.00 -3.61 30.06
N ILE A 55 2.13 -2.76 29.52
CA ILE A 55 1.32 -1.83 30.31
C ILE A 55 -0.06 -2.43 30.56
N HIS A 56 -0.72 -2.92 29.51
CA HIS A 56 -2.00 -3.61 29.63
C HIS A 56 -2.07 -4.80 28.66
N PRO A 57 -2.53 -5.99 29.09
CA PRO A 57 -2.49 -7.22 28.27
C PRO A 57 -3.14 -7.12 26.88
N LEU A 58 -4.12 -6.21 26.72
CA LEU A 58 -4.78 -5.96 25.44
C LEU A 58 -3.86 -5.32 24.39
N GLY A 59 -2.77 -4.66 24.80
CA GLY A 59 -1.80 -4.04 23.88
C GLY A 59 -2.37 -2.95 22.99
N ARG A 60 -3.37 -2.20 23.46
CA ARG A 60 -4.06 -1.14 22.70
C ARG A 60 -3.86 0.22 23.34
N SER A 61 -4.06 1.27 22.54
CA SER A 61 -4.01 2.69 22.95
C SER A 61 -5.40 3.32 22.78
N PRO A 62 -5.80 4.29 23.64
CA PRO A 62 -5.04 4.86 24.75
C PRO A 62 -4.98 3.96 26.00
N VAL A 63 -3.93 4.16 26.81
CA VAL A 63 -3.86 3.71 28.20
C VAL A 63 -3.37 4.89 29.05
N LEU A 64 -4.04 5.13 30.18
CA LEU A 64 -3.61 6.12 31.17
C LEU A 64 -3.14 5.38 32.42
N THR A 65 -1.95 5.73 32.91
CA THR A 65 -1.49 5.33 34.24
C THR A 65 -1.65 6.51 35.19
N ASP A 66 -2.20 6.25 36.38
CA ASP A 66 -2.34 7.22 37.46
C ASP A 66 -1.87 6.59 38.77
N GLY A 67 -0.60 6.81 39.12
CA GLY A 67 0.06 6.07 40.20
C GLY A 67 0.09 4.57 39.89
N ASP A 68 -0.56 3.77 40.74
CA ASP A 68 -0.67 2.31 40.57
C ASP A 68 -1.86 1.89 39.69
N LEU A 69 -2.71 2.83 39.26
CA LEU A 69 -3.89 2.54 38.45
C LEU A 69 -3.51 2.47 36.96
N THR A 70 -4.02 1.46 36.26
CA THR A 70 -3.97 1.36 34.80
C THR A 70 -5.39 1.42 34.25
N ILE A 71 -5.69 2.46 33.47
CA ILE A 71 -7.03 2.77 32.98
C ILE A 71 -7.03 2.64 31.46
N ILE A 72 -7.94 1.82 30.95
CA ILE A 72 -8.17 1.60 29.52
C ILE A 72 -9.58 2.06 29.14
N GLU A 73 -9.84 2.09 27.83
CA GLU A 73 -11.03 2.67 27.20
C GLU A 73 -11.08 4.20 27.29
N THR A 74 -11.20 4.84 26.13
CA THR A 74 -11.05 6.28 25.99
C THR A 74 -12.06 7.06 26.84
N ASN A 75 -13.32 6.63 26.87
CA ASN A 75 -14.36 7.31 27.64
C ASN A 75 -14.18 7.13 29.15
N ALA A 76 -13.69 5.98 29.60
CA ALA A 76 -13.37 5.76 31.02
C ALA A 76 -12.18 6.62 31.47
N ILE A 77 -11.18 6.80 30.60
CA ILE A 77 -10.07 7.73 30.85
C ILE A 77 -10.59 9.17 30.96
N ILE A 78 -11.48 9.61 30.07
CA ILE A 78 -12.09 10.94 30.13
C ILE A 78 -12.86 11.13 31.44
N GLU A 79 -13.68 10.15 31.82
CA GLU A 79 -14.46 10.19 33.06
C GLU A 79 -13.55 10.27 34.30
N HIS A 80 -12.50 9.45 34.36
CA HIS A 80 -11.50 9.49 35.44
C HIS A 80 -10.86 10.87 35.58
N LEU A 81 -10.41 11.45 34.46
CA LEU A 81 -9.80 12.78 34.45
C LEU A 81 -10.80 13.86 34.92
N MET A 82 -12.06 13.78 34.48
CA MET A 82 -13.09 14.74 34.87
C MET A 82 -13.55 14.57 36.33
N LEU A 83 -13.50 13.37 36.90
CA LEU A 83 -13.87 13.16 38.31
C LEU A 83 -12.75 13.56 39.28
N HIS A 84 -11.49 13.35 38.91
CA HIS A 84 -10.36 13.48 39.84
C HIS A 84 -9.46 14.70 39.60
N TYR A 85 -9.47 15.28 38.40
CA TYR A 85 -8.55 16.37 38.02
C TYR A 85 -9.24 17.65 37.53
N TYR A 86 -10.53 17.59 37.18
CA TYR A 86 -11.28 18.76 36.77
C TYR A 86 -11.62 19.65 37.96
N ASP A 87 -11.25 20.93 37.84
CA ASP A 87 -11.62 21.99 38.77
C ASP A 87 -12.26 23.14 37.99
N PRO A 88 -13.59 23.36 38.10
CA PRO A 88 -14.29 24.42 37.39
C PRO A 88 -13.84 25.83 37.80
N THR A 89 -13.12 25.98 38.92
CA THR A 89 -12.54 27.27 39.32
C THR A 89 -11.26 27.62 38.55
N ARG A 90 -10.62 26.62 37.91
CA ARG A 90 -9.36 26.75 37.18
C ARG A 90 -9.54 26.74 35.66
N VAL A 91 -10.40 25.86 35.16
CA VAL A 91 -10.70 25.68 33.74
C VAL A 91 -12.20 25.44 33.56
N ALA A 92 -12.79 25.84 32.43
CA ALA A 92 -14.20 25.66 32.14
C ALA A 92 -14.39 24.55 31.10
N LEU A 93 -14.74 23.34 31.54
CA LEU A 93 -14.94 22.14 30.69
C LEU A 93 -16.29 21.47 30.94
N GLY A 94 -17.32 22.27 31.21
CA GLY A 94 -18.67 21.79 31.47
C GLY A 94 -19.04 21.72 32.96
N PRO A 95 -20.20 21.17 33.30
CA PRO A 95 -20.57 20.85 34.68
C PRO A 95 -19.67 19.75 35.26
N LYS A 96 -19.73 19.56 36.58
CA LYS A 96 -19.10 18.37 37.19
C LYS A 96 -19.90 17.13 36.79
N LEU A 97 -19.20 16.10 36.30
CA LEU A 97 -19.84 14.83 35.95
C LEU A 97 -20.42 14.15 37.19
N GLY A 98 -21.55 13.46 37.01
CA GLY A 98 -22.26 12.75 38.07
C GLY A 98 -23.21 13.62 38.89
N GLU A 99 -23.21 14.95 38.69
CA GLU A 99 -24.26 15.82 39.25
C GLU A 99 -25.62 15.50 38.63
N LYS A 100 -26.69 15.58 39.43
CA LYS A 100 -28.07 15.33 39.00
C LYS A 100 -28.65 16.56 38.28
N THR A 101 -28.02 16.95 37.18
CA THR A 101 -28.40 18.08 36.32
C THR A 101 -28.47 17.63 34.86
N GLN A 102 -29.28 18.33 34.04
CA GLN A 102 -29.40 17.98 32.62
C GLN A 102 -28.07 18.15 31.89
N ASP A 103 -27.35 19.25 32.12
CA ASP A 103 -26.05 19.52 31.51
C ASP A 103 -25.03 18.39 31.78
N SER A 104 -25.00 17.86 33.02
CA SER A 104 -24.10 16.76 33.40
C SER A 104 -24.44 15.48 32.65
N ILE A 105 -25.74 15.20 32.49
CA ILE A 105 -26.25 14.07 31.70
C ILE A 105 -25.90 14.26 30.22
N ASP A 106 -26.08 15.46 29.67
CA ASP A 106 -25.81 15.75 28.26
C ASP A 106 -24.32 15.57 27.92
N VAL A 107 -23.41 16.06 28.77
CA VAL A 107 -21.96 15.83 28.60
C VAL A 107 -21.64 14.34 28.64
N ALA A 108 -22.16 13.61 29.65
CA ALA A 108 -21.92 12.17 29.75
C ALA A 108 -22.47 11.41 28.54
N ALA A 109 -23.67 11.77 28.06
CA ALA A 109 -24.30 11.17 26.89
C ALA A 109 -23.45 11.38 25.64
N TRP A 110 -22.95 12.59 25.38
CA TRP A 110 -22.11 12.87 24.23
C TRP A 110 -20.74 12.18 24.29
N ILE A 111 -20.14 12.06 25.49
CA ILE A 111 -18.92 11.25 25.66
C ILE A 111 -19.19 9.83 25.18
N GLN A 112 -20.28 9.20 25.62
CA GLN A 112 -20.66 7.85 25.20
C GLN A 112 -21.03 7.77 23.71
N PHE A 113 -21.78 8.75 23.20
CA PHE A 113 -22.18 8.85 21.80
C PHE A 113 -20.99 8.80 20.83
N SER A 114 -19.83 9.35 21.26
CA SER A 114 -18.61 9.34 20.45
C SER A 114 -18.13 7.94 20.07
N GLU A 115 -18.34 6.93 20.92
CA GLU A 115 -17.94 5.54 20.65
C GLU A 115 -19.15 4.63 20.34
N ALA A 116 -20.25 4.79 21.09
CA ALA A 116 -21.43 3.93 21.00
C ALA A 116 -22.38 4.26 19.84
N SER A 117 -22.21 5.42 19.19
CA SER A 117 -22.98 5.82 18.01
C SER A 117 -22.03 6.10 16.84
N ILE A 118 -21.28 7.21 16.89
CA ILE A 118 -20.44 7.66 15.76
C ILE A 118 -19.44 6.57 15.36
N MET A 119 -18.56 6.13 16.26
CA MET A 119 -17.55 5.12 15.89
C MET A 119 -18.16 3.75 15.62
N LEU A 120 -19.22 3.36 16.34
CA LEU A 120 -19.94 2.11 16.10
C LEU A 120 -20.44 2.02 14.65
N HIS A 121 -20.96 3.12 14.10
CA HIS A 121 -21.44 3.15 12.72
C HIS A 121 -20.37 3.54 11.69
N ALA A 122 -19.36 4.32 12.07
CA ALA A 122 -18.27 4.71 11.17
C ALA A 122 -17.30 3.55 10.87
N ILE A 123 -17.04 2.64 11.82
CA ILE A 123 -16.10 1.52 11.62
C ILE A 123 -16.57 0.55 10.52
N PRO A 124 -17.84 0.10 10.47
CA PRO A 124 -18.35 -0.69 9.36
C PRO A 124 -18.17 0.00 8.00
N LEU A 125 -18.38 1.32 7.93
CA LEU A 125 -18.17 2.08 6.70
C LEU A 125 -16.68 2.15 6.33
N LEU A 126 -15.78 2.34 7.30
CA LEU A 126 -14.33 2.23 7.08
C LEU A 126 -13.94 0.86 6.49
N TYR A 127 -14.56 -0.22 6.97
CA TYR A 127 -14.31 -1.56 6.41
C TYR A 127 -14.87 -1.70 5.00
N ALA A 128 -16.06 -1.17 4.72
CA ALA A 128 -16.60 -1.13 3.36
C ALA A 128 -15.69 -0.34 2.40
N VAL A 129 -15.15 0.79 2.85
CA VAL A 129 -14.18 1.60 2.08
C VAL A 129 -12.89 0.81 1.79
N ARG A 130 -12.41 0.00 2.74
CA ARG A 130 -11.15 -0.75 2.62
C ARG A 130 -11.26 -2.10 1.90
N ALA A 131 -12.38 -2.80 2.08
CA ALA A 131 -12.60 -4.14 1.53
C ALA A 131 -13.43 -4.12 0.22
N GLY A 132 -13.93 -2.95 -0.18
CA GLY A 132 -14.85 -2.76 -1.30
C GLY A 132 -16.31 -2.77 -0.84
N ALA A 133 -17.11 -1.83 -1.36
CA ALA A 133 -18.57 -1.87 -1.18
C ALA A 133 -19.18 -3.06 -1.93
N THR A 134 -20.43 -3.36 -1.60
CA THR A 134 -21.17 -4.41 -2.31
C THR A 134 -21.45 -4.06 -3.77
N THR A 135 -21.45 -2.77 -4.12
CA THR A 135 -21.43 -2.29 -5.51
C THR A 135 -20.35 -1.22 -5.71
N PRO A 136 -19.80 -1.05 -6.93
CA PRO A 136 -18.78 -0.03 -7.21
C PRO A 136 -19.18 1.40 -6.81
N ASP A 137 -20.48 1.69 -6.85
CA ASP A 137 -21.08 2.99 -6.56
C ASP A 137 -21.80 3.07 -5.19
N ALA A 138 -21.72 2.02 -4.35
CA ALA A 138 -22.45 1.87 -3.08
C ALA A 138 -23.98 2.06 -3.17
N SER A 139 -24.58 1.80 -4.34
CA SER A 139 -26.04 1.76 -4.50
C SER A 139 -26.70 0.52 -3.90
N GLY A 140 -25.90 -0.50 -3.55
CA GLY A 140 -26.32 -1.77 -2.98
C GLY A 140 -27.14 -1.64 -1.68
N ALA A 141 -28.03 -2.60 -1.46
CA ALA A 141 -28.90 -2.60 -0.29
C ALA A 141 -28.12 -2.71 1.03
N MET A 142 -27.03 -3.49 1.04
CA MET A 142 -26.17 -3.64 2.22
C MET A 142 -25.37 -2.38 2.53
N ASP A 143 -24.85 -1.69 1.50
CA ASP A 143 -24.13 -0.43 1.69
C ASP A 143 -25.03 0.64 2.34
N LYS A 144 -26.29 0.71 1.88
CA LYS A 144 -27.31 1.59 2.49
C LYS A 144 -27.67 1.21 3.92
N ILE A 145 -27.67 -0.07 4.27
CA ILE A 145 -27.91 -0.53 5.64
C ILE A 145 -26.75 -0.12 6.54
N VAL A 146 -25.51 -0.34 6.10
CA VAL A 146 -24.29 0.05 6.82
C VAL A 146 -24.23 1.56 7.04
N ALA A 147 -24.57 2.35 6.03
CA ALA A 147 -24.57 3.81 6.07
C ALA A 147 -25.68 4.42 6.95
N ARG A 148 -26.79 3.70 7.18
CA ARG A 148 -28.00 4.27 7.78
C ARG A 148 -27.78 4.83 9.18
N GLY A 149 -27.05 4.10 10.03
CA GLY A 149 -26.78 4.51 11.40
C GLY A 149 -25.96 5.79 11.44
N LEU A 150 -24.85 5.83 10.68
CA LEU A 150 -23.98 6.99 10.62
C LEU A 150 -24.68 8.23 10.08
N LYS A 151 -25.56 8.06 9.08
CA LYS A 151 -26.38 9.15 8.56
C LYS A 151 -27.27 9.76 9.65
N ALA A 152 -27.96 8.92 10.42
CA ALA A 152 -28.82 9.38 11.51
C ALA A 152 -28.01 10.11 12.59
N ASP A 153 -26.83 9.58 12.93
CA ASP A 153 -25.96 10.20 13.94
C ASP A 153 -25.45 11.58 13.48
N LEU A 154 -25.02 11.72 12.23
CA LEU A 154 -24.51 13.00 11.70
C LEU A 154 -25.63 14.04 11.56
N VAL A 155 -26.84 13.63 11.17
CA VAL A 155 -28.01 14.52 11.16
C VAL A 155 -28.31 15.00 12.58
N TYR A 156 -28.30 14.09 13.57
CA TYR A 156 -28.52 14.46 14.96
C TYR A 156 -27.46 15.44 15.48
N VAL A 157 -26.16 15.20 15.19
CA VAL A 157 -25.08 16.12 15.57
C VAL A 157 -25.30 17.51 14.96
N GLU A 158 -25.64 17.58 13.67
CA GLU A 158 -25.90 18.85 12.98
C GLU A 158 -27.08 19.60 13.62
N GLU A 159 -28.21 18.93 13.84
CA GLU A 159 -29.41 19.54 14.46
C GLU A 159 -29.15 20.03 15.89
N GLN A 160 -28.37 19.29 16.68
CA GLN A 160 -27.98 19.70 18.03
C GLN A 160 -27.06 20.91 17.99
N LEU A 161 -26.06 20.94 17.10
CA LEU A 161 -25.21 22.10 16.92
C LEU A 161 -26.02 23.31 16.44
N GLU A 162 -26.92 23.17 15.48
CA GLU A 162 -27.83 24.25 15.05
C GLU A 162 -28.65 24.81 16.22
N SER A 163 -29.26 23.93 17.01
CA SER A 163 -30.12 24.30 18.14
C SER A 163 -29.36 24.96 19.29
N ASN A 164 -28.06 24.65 19.41
CA ASN A 164 -27.18 25.11 20.48
C ASN A 164 -26.17 26.17 19.99
N ASP A 165 -26.47 26.87 18.90
CA ASP A 165 -25.63 27.95 18.35
C ASP A 165 -24.17 27.50 18.05
N GLY A 166 -23.99 26.28 17.55
CA GLY A 166 -22.68 25.69 17.23
C GLY A 166 -21.91 25.12 18.43
N ARG A 167 -22.59 24.90 19.57
CA ARG A 167 -22.03 24.25 20.77
C ARG A 167 -22.62 22.85 20.94
N LEU A 168 -21.80 21.88 21.32
CA LEU A 168 -22.29 20.50 21.50
C LEU A 168 -23.26 20.39 22.69
N VAL A 169 -22.94 21.08 23.79
CA VAL A 169 -23.80 21.22 24.97
C VAL A 169 -24.17 22.69 25.16
N LYS A 170 -25.47 22.95 25.27
CA LYS A 170 -26.01 24.30 25.36
C LYS A 170 -25.41 25.08 26.54
N GLY A 171 -24.97 26.31 26.29
CA GLY A 171 -24.44 27.20 27.33
C GLY A 171 -22.96 26.99 27.67
N TYR A 172 -22.29 26.00 27.07
CA TYR A 172 -20.86 25.76 27.27
C TYR A 172 -20.09 25.95 25.96
N ASP A 173 -19.02 26.75 26.00
CA ASP A 173 -18.15 26.91 24.83
C ASP A 173 -17.42 25.60 24.50
N LEU A 174 -16.94 24.89 25.52
CA LEU A 174 -16.29 23.58 25.40
C LEU A 174 -16.60 22.73 26.63
N THR A 175 -16.74 21.42 26.42
CA THR A 175 -16.86 20.40 27.46
C THR A 175 -15.92 19.22 27.18
N ALA A 176 -15.79 18.31 28.14
CA ALA A 176 -15.09 17.03 27.90
C ALA A 176 -15.73 16.20 26.76
N ALA A 177 -17.01 16.40 26.48
CA ALA A 177 -17.69 15.76 25.35
C ALA A 177 -17.15 16.23 24.00
N ASP A 178 -16.77 17.50 23.87
CA ASP A 178 -16.16 18.01 22.64
C ASP A 178 -14.82 17.33 22.37
N CYS A 179 -14.02 17.10 23.42
CA CYS A 179 -12.77 16.34 23.30
C CYS A 179 -13.03 14.91 22.80
N ALA A 180 -14.06 14.24 23.34
CA ALA A 180 -14.45 12.89 22.93
C ALA A 180 -14.94 12.85 21.46
N MET A 181 -15.89 13.72 21.12
CA MET A 181 -16.58 13.75 19.85
C MET A 181 -15.71 14.22 18.69
N LEU A 182 -14.83 15.21 18.91
CA LEU A 182 -14.03 15.82 17.84
C LEU A 182 -13.28 14.77 17.04
N TYR A 183 -12.58 13.88 17.74
CA TYR A 183 -11.82 12.80 17.11
C TYR A 183 -12.72 11.82 16.33
N SER A 184 -13.87 11.44 16.90
CA SER A 184 -14.78 10.46 16.27
C SER A 184 -15.43 11.03 14.99
N VAL A 185 -15.82 12.31 15.03
CA VAL A 185 -16.36 13.00 13.86
C VAL A 185 -15.26 13.28 12.84
N ASP A 186 -14.06 13.65 13.27
CA ASP A 186 -12.92 13.91 12.38
C ASP A 186 -12.49 12.65 11.62
N ILE A 187 -12.44 11.48 12.28
CA ILE A 187 -12.27 10.19 11.57
C ILE A 187 -13.39 9.99 10.55
N THR A 188 -14.63 10.29 10.91
CA THR A 188 -15.78 10.13 10.01
C THR A 188 -15.64 11.02 8.78
N VAL A 189 -15.22 12.28 8.94
CA VAL A 189 -14.91 13.20 7.84
C VAL A 189 -13.89 12.57 6.89
N HIS A 190 -12.83 11.97 7.44
CA HIS A 190 -11.79 11.34 6.62
C HIS A 190 -12.25 10.06 5.92
N ILE A 191 -13.09 9.24 6.57
CA ILE A 191 -13.74 8.09 5.93
C ILE A 191 -14.57 8.58 4.73
N LEU A 192 -15.38 9.62 4.92
CA LEU A 192 -16.25 10.17 3.88
C LEU A 192 -15.46 10.87 2.77
N ALA A 193 -14.34 11.53 3.09
CA ALA A 193 -13.47 12.17 2.12
C ALA A 193 -12.74 11.15 1.23
N ALA A 194 -12.50 9.95 1.76
CA ALA A 194 -11.94 8.84 1.01
C ALA A 194 -12.95 8.17 0.05
N MET A 195 -14.24 8.47 0.18
CA MET A 195 -15.30 7.94 -0.68
C MET A 195 -15.47 8.82 -1.93
N SER A 196 -15.87 8.20 -3.05
CA SER A 196 -16.17 8.97 -4.26
C SER A 196 -17.39 9.88 -4.04
N LYS A 197 -17.48 11.00 -4.79
CA LYS A 197 -18.67 11.88 -4.76
C LYS A 197 -19.96 11.12 -5.08
N GLU A 198 -19.86 10.10 -5.93
CA GLU A 198 -20.98 9.24 -6.30
C GLU A 198 -21.43 8.35 -5.14
N TRP A 199 -20.49 7.76 -4.40
CA TRP A 199 -20.77 7.01 -3.17
C TRP A 199 -21.51 7.87 -2.14
N SER A 200 -20.97 9.05 -1.82
CA SER A 200 -21.57 9.95 -0.82
C SER A 200 -22.99 10.37 -1.23
N ARG A 201 -23.21 10.59 -2.54
CA ARG A 201 -24.54 10.87 -3.10
C ARG A 201 -25.49 9.67 -2.96
N ASN A 202 -25.04 8.46 -3.29
CA ASN A 202 -25.88 7.25 -3.28
C ASN A 202 -26.26 6.81 -1.87
N LEU A 203 -25.36 6.98 -0.90
CA LEU A 203 -25.63 6.73 0.51
C LEU A 203 -26.34 7.92 1.18
N GLY A 204 -26.25 9.11 0.59
CA GLY A 204 -26.82 10.33 1.12
C GLY A 204 -26.26 10.68 2.50
N ILE A 205 -24.95 10.47 2.69
CA ILE A 205 -24.22 10.86 3.90
C ILE A 205 -23.39 12.10 3.57
N SER A 206 -23.44 13.09 4.45
CA SER A 206 -22.59 14.27 4.41
C SER A 206 -22.39 14.80 5.83
N VAL A 207 -21.27 15.49 6.04
CA VAL A 207 -21.06 16.29 7.25
C VAL A 207 -21.67 17.67 7.01
N GLY A 208 -22.50 18.12 7.95
CA GLY A 208 -23.20 19.40 7.83
C GLY A 208 -22.28 20.60 8.10
N ALA A 209 -22.82 21.80 7.82
CA ALA A 209 -22.07 23.05 7.92
C ALA A 209 -21.73 23.38 9.37
N ARG A 210 -22.67 23.22 10.31
CA ARG A 210 -22.44 23.48 11.74
C ARG A 210 -21.45 22.51 12.34
N THR A 211 -21.52 21.25 11.94
CA THR A 211 -20.54 20.23 12.33
C THR A 211 -19.14 20.62 11.86
N THR A 212 -19.01 21.10 10.62
CA THR A 212 -17.73 21.59 10.08
C THR A 212 -17.20 22.81 10.83
N GLU A 213 -18.05 23.81 11.08
CA GLU A 213 -17.70 25.01 11.87
C GLU A 213 -17.26 24.64 13.30
N TRP A 214 -17.96 23.70 13.93
CA TRP A 214 -17.62 23.21 15.27
C TRP A 214 -16.26 22.49 15.30
N ILE A 215 -15.97 21.63 14.32
CA ILE A 215 -14.65 20.99 14.17
C ILE A 215 -13.56 22.06 14.06
N GLU A 216 -13.73 23.02 13.16
CA GLU A 216 -12.74 24.09 12.97
C GLU A 216 -12.51 24.90 14.25
N ARG A 217 -13.60 25.23 14.96
CA ARG A 217 -13.52 25.97 16.23
C ARG A 217 -12.72 25.21 17.27
N CYS A 218 -12.98 23.91 17.43
CA CYS A 218 -12.24 23.06 18.36
C CYS A 218 -10.77 22.93 17.95
N SER A 219 -10.49 22.71 16.66
CA SER A 219 -9.13 22.56 16.13
C SER A 219 -8.30 23.83 16.26
N LYS A 220 -8.91 25.02 16.26
CA LYS A 220 -8.20 26.31 16.44
C LYS A 220 -7.78 26.58 17.90
N ARG A 221 -8.20 25.75 18.86
CA ARG A 221 -7.88 25.97 20.28
C ARG A 221 -6.40 25.72 20.58
N ALA A 222 -5.83 26.55 21.45
CA ALA A 222 -4.42 26.45 21.83
C ALA A 222 -4.07 25.07 22.43
N ALA A 223 -4.97 24.50 23.25
CA ALA A 223 -4.78 23.18 23.84
C ALA A 223 -4.79 22.06 22.78
N PHE A 224 -5.62 22.17 21.74
CA PHE A 224 -5.61 21.21 20.63
C PHE A 224 -4.28 21.28 19.85
N GLN A 225 -3.82 22.48 19.55
CA GLN A 225 -2.53 22.69 18.88
C GLN A 225 -1.35 22.20 19.73
N ALA A 226 -1.40 22.41 21.05
CA ALA A 226 -0.41 21.88 21.98
C ALA A 226 -0.44 20.34 22.01
N ALA A 227 -1.63 19.72 22.01
CA ALA A 227 -1.79 18.27 21.95
C ALA A 227 -1.17 17.68 20.67
N LEU A 228 -1.41 18.31 19.50
CA LEU A 228 -0.78 17.92 18.24
C LEU A 228 0.75 18.00 18.31
N SER A 229 1.31 19.05 18.91
CA SER A 229 2.77 19.17 19.07
C SER A 229 3.37 18.08 19.97
N LYS A 230 2.57 17.53 20.89
CA LYS A 230 2.92 16.46 21.83
C LYS A 230 2.55 15.06 21.33
N GLU A 231 2.04 14.92 20.12
CA GLU A 231 1.82 13.61 19.48
C GLU A 231 3.16 12.92 19.15
N GLY A 232 4.20 13.71 18.87
CA GLY A 232 5.55 13.21 18.57
C GLY A 232 5.76 12.75 17.12
N TYR A 233 4.80 13.02 16.22
CA TYR A 233 4.94 12.79 14.78
C TYR A 233 5.63 13.99 14.11
N GLY A 234 6.85 13.78 13.59
CA GLY A 234 7.73 14.84 13.08
C GLY A 234 7.42 15.40 11.68
N GLY A 235 6.22 15.19 11.13
CA GLY A 235 5.85 15.64 9.79
C GLY A 235 4.72 16.66 9.80
N LYS A 236 4.85 17.75 9.02
CA LYS A 236 3.77 18.71 8.71
C LYS A 236 2.61 18.11 7.89
N GLN A 237 2.49 16.78 7.82
CA GLN A 237 1.50 16.08 7.02
C GLN A 237 0.38 15.60 7.93
N ASP A 238 -0.84 16.01 7.59
CA ASP A 238 -2.09 15.55 8.18
C ASP A 238 -2.08 14.01 8.22
N TRP A 239 -2.03 13.46 9.44
CA TRP A 239 -1.82 12.05 9.64
C TRP A 239 -3.07 11.23 9.36
N LEU A 240 -4.27 11.82 9.44
CA LEU A 240 -5.49 11.17 8.97
C LEU A 240 -5.47 11.17 7.45
N ALA A 241 -5.06 12.28 6.82
CA ALA A 241 -4.77 12.26 5.39
C ALA A 241 -3.70 11.21 5.04
N HIS A 242 -2.71 10.89 5.90
CA HIS A 242 -1.71 9.83 5.64
C HIS A 242 -2.17 8.40 5.97
N PHE A 243 -2.98 8.21 7.01
CA PHE A 243 -3.59 6.92 7.39
C PHE A 243 -4.64 6.50 6.37
N PHE A 244 -5.43 7.47 5.90
CA PHE A 244 -6.31 7.32 4.76
C PHE A 244 -5.49 7.31 3.47
N SER A 245 -4.54 8.21 3.16
CA SER A 245 -3.77 8.14 1.89
C SER A 245 -2.86 6.92 1.73
N GLY A 246 -2.39 6.32 2.82
CA GLY A 246 -1.58 5.11 2.83
C GLY A 246 -2.39 3.83 2.67
N SER A 247 -3.73 3.91 2.81
CA SER A 247 -4.69 2.83 2.54
C SER A 247 -5.73 3.19 1.44
N LEU A 248 -5.74 4.45 1.00
CA LEU A 248 -6.61 5.13 0.06
C LEU A 248 -5.77 6.21 -0.61
N SER A 249 -4.75 5.79 -1.36
CA SER A 249 -4.43 6.60 -2.52
C SER A 249 -5.74 6.73 -3.30
N VAL A 250 -6.18 7.96 -3.61
CA VAL A 250 -7.35 8.26 -4.48
C VAL A 250 -7.24 7.52 -5.83
N ASP A 251 -6.03 7.11 -6.13
CA ASP A 251 -5.60 6.14 -7.11
C ASP A 251 -6.28 4.76 -7.00
N ALA A 252 -6.44 4.17 -5.82
CA ALA A 252 -6.97 2.80 -5.61
C ALA A 252 -8.49 2.66 -5.88
N LEU A 253 -9.21 3.77 -6.09
CA LEU A 253 -10.65 3.78 -6.39
C LEU A 253 -10.97 4.37 -7.77
N GLN A 254 -10.04 4.31 -8.72
CA GLN A 254 -10.51 4.26 -10.10
C GLN A 254 -11.15 2.89 -10.31
N PRO A 255 -12.43 2.78 -10.68
CA PRO A 255 -13.09 1.51 -11.00
C PRO A 255 -12.49 0.79 -12.24
N ASN A 256 -11.38 1.31 -12.75
CA ASN A 256 -10.56 0.76 -13.82
C ASN A 256 -9.06 0.74 -13.46
N LYS A 257 -8.67 0.92 -12.19
CA LYS A 257 -7.24 0.80 -11.83
C LYS A 257 -6.87 -0.67 -11.91
N ARG A 258 -6.25 -1.02 -13.03
CA ARG A 258 -5.56 -2.27 -13.26
C ARG A 258 -4.77 -2.64 -12.00
N LYS A 259 -5.03 -3.82 -11.45
CA LYS A 259 -4.21 -4.40 -10.40
C LYS A 259 -3.02 -5.11 -11.03
N SER A 260 -1.87 -5.05 -10.38
CA SER A 260 -0.66 -5.74 -10.82
C SER A 260 -0.89 -7.24 -10.78
N VAL A 261 -0.47 -7.94 -11.82
CA VAL A 261 -0.64 -9.39 -11.93
C VAL A 261 0.71 -10.10 -11.90
N PHE A 262 0.66 -11.37 -11.53
CA PHE A 262 1.76 -12.30 -11.73
C PHE A 262 1.94 -12.58 -13.23
N ARG A 263 3.19 -12.51 -13.70
CA ARG A 263 3.60 -12.95 -15.05
C ARG A 263 4.56 -14.14 -14.93
N PRO A 264 4.23 -15.31 -15.50
CA PRO A 264 5.07 -16.49 -15.33
C PRO A 264 6.31 -16.44 -16.22
N CYS A 265 7.40 -17.06 -15.77
CA CYS A 265 8.63 -17.20 -16.56
C CYS A 265 9.00 -18.67 -16.85
N ILE A 266 9.80 -18.88 -17.90
CA ILE A 266 10.50 -20.13 -18.20
C ILE A 266 11.91 -19.78 -18.67
N ASP A 267 12.86 -19.91 -17.76
CA ASP A 267 14.27 -19.66 -18.07
C ASP A 267 14.93 -20.94 -18.57
N LEU A 268 15.53 -20.88 -19.75
CA LEU A 268 16.13 -22.02 -20.44
C LEU A 268 17.64 -21.87 -20.51
N HIS A 269 18.35 -22.91 -20.07
CA HIS A 269 19.78 -23.02 -20.26
C HIS A 269 20.15 -24.46 -20.61
N GLU A 270 20.87 -24.65 -21.71
CA GLU A 270 21.18 -25.97 -22.27
C GLU A 270 19.92 -26.82 -22.59
N GLY A 271 18.84 -26.15 -23.00
CA GLY A 271 17.57 -26.80 -23.34
C GLY A 271 16.74 -27.27 -22.13
N VAL A 272 17.17 -26.95 -20.91
CA VAL A 272 16.51 -27.33 -19.66
C VAL A 272 16.00 -26.10 -18.93
N VAL A 273 14.85 -26.23 -18.26
CA VAL A 273 14.31 -25.15 -17.42
C VAL A 273 15.15 -25.03 -16.15
N LYS A 274 15.74 -23.85 -15.92
CA LYS A 274 16.60 -23.57 -14.77
C LYS A 274 16.29 -22.22 -14.18
N GLN A 275 16.29 -22.12 -12.86
CA GLN A 275 16.26 -20.85 -12.15
C GLN A 275 17.69 -20.49 -11.73
N ILE A 276 18.15 -19.29 -12.10
CA ILE A 276 19.54 -18.83 -11.87
C ILE A 276 19.59 -17.69 -10.86
N VAL A 277 20.76 -17.48 -10.26
CA VAL A 277 21.07 -16.28 -9.46
C VAL A 277 21.80 -15.26 -10.33
N GLY A 278 21.32 -14.02 -10.35
CA GLY A 278 21.89 -12.91 -11.12
C GLY A 278 23.39 -12.70 -10.83
N GLY A 279 24.16 -12.42 -11.89
CA GLY A 279 25.59 -12.07 -11.76
C GLY A 279 26.57 -13.24 -11.58
N THR A 280 26.11 -14.50 -11.67
CA THR A 280 26.97 -15.70 -11.54
C THR A 280 27.38 -16.34 -12.88
N LEU A 281 26.98 -15.74 -13.99
CA LEU A 281 27.33 -16.21 -15.34
C LEU A 281 28.68 -15.62 -15.78
N THR A 282 29.69 -16.47 -15.97
CA THR A 282 30.99 -16.11 -16.59
C THR A 282 31.11 -16.66 -18.02
N ASP A 283 31.97 -16.06 -18.84
CA ASP A 283 32.21 -16.49 -20.24
C ASP A 283 32.95 -17.82 -20.39
N GLU A 284 33.48 -18.35 -19.29
CA GLU A 284 34.21 -19.61 -19.32
C GLU A 284 33.24 -20.78 -19.49
N THR A 285 33.56 -21.64 -20.45
CA THR A 285 32.83 -22.82 -20.93
C THR A 285 32.54 -23.90 -19.90
N ASP A 286 32.75 -23.64 -18.62
CA ASP A 286 32.48 -24.57 -17.54
C ASP A 286 31.11 -24.31 -16.92
N SER A 287 30.22 -25.29 -17.12
CA SER A 287 28.95 -25.44 -16.40
C SER A 287 29.09 -25.50 -14.87
N ALA A 288 30.31 -25.39 -14.33
CA ALA A 288 30.65 -25.53 -12.92
C ALA A 288 30.48 -24.23 -12.09
N THR A 289 30.41 -23.04 -12.71
CA THR A 289 30.29 -21.75 -11.96
C THR A 289 28.88 -21.18 -11.89
N LEU A 290 27.93 -21.72 -12.66
CA LEU A 290 26.53 -21.27 -12.65
C LEU A 290 25.84 -21.68 -11.35
N LYS A 291 25.52 -20.72 -10.48
CA LYS A 291 24.66 -20.98 -9.32
C LYS A 291 23.22 -21.08 -9.78
N THR A 292 22.72 -22.30 -9.88
CA THR A 292 21.31 -22.61 -10.14
C THR A 292 20.59 -22.84 -8.83
N ASN A 293 19.48 -22.14 -8.61
CA ASN A 293 18.57 -22.43 -7.50
C ASN A 293 17.79 -23.72 -7.76
N PHE A 294 17.52 -24.02 -9.04
CA PHE A 294 16.74 -25.20 -9.43
C PHE A 294 17.00 -25.63 -10.88
N VAL A 295 16.91 -26.93 -11.13
CA VAL A 295 16.87 -27.53 -12.46
C VAL A 295 15.61 -28.38 -12.52
N ALA A 296 14.68 -28.04 -13.42
CA ALA A 296 13.41 -28.73 -13.48
C ALA A 296 13.54 -30.12 -14.09
N THR A 297 12.76 -31.06 -13.56
CA THR A 297 12.54 -32.39 -14.16
C THR A 297 11.55 -32.34 -15.31
N HIS A 298 10.65 -31.35 -15.30
CA HIS A 298 9.64 -31.13 -16.34
C HIS A 298 10.17 -30.28 -17.51
N SER A 299 9.61 -30.51 -18.70
CA SER A 299 10.00 -29.79 -19.91
C SER A 299 9.41 -28.37 -19.96
N ALA A 300 9.97 -27.50 -20.80
CA ALA A 300 9.42 -26.16 -21.05
C ALA A 300 7.96 -26.20 -21.52
N ALA A 301 7.60 -27.18 -22.35
CA ALA A 301 6.23 -27.40 -22.82
C ALA A 301 5.25 -27.78 -21.69
N HIS A 302 5.72 -28.49 -20.66
CA HIS A 302 4.92 -28.81 -19.48
C HIS A 302 4.52 -27.54 -18.72
N PHE A 303 5.48 -26.66 -18.42
CA PHE A 303 5.20 -25.38 -17.76
C PHE A 303 4.31 -24.48 -18.61
N ALA A 304 4.54 -24.40 -19.93
CA ALA A 304 3.67 -23.65 -20.83
C ALA A 304 2.23 -24.18 -20.85
N SER A 305 2.04 -25.51 -20.78
CA SER A 305 0.71 -26.13 -20.68
C SER A 305 0.02 -25.83 -19.35
N LEU A 306 0.77 -25.81 -18.25
CA LEU A 306 0.27 -25.40 -16.94
C LEU A 306 -0.19 -23.94 -16.99
N TYR A 307 0.62 -23.03 -17.54
CA TYR A 307 0.26 -21.62 -17.65
C TYR A 307 -0.97 -21.41 -18.51
N LYS A 308 -1.09 -22.17 -19.61
CA LYS A 308 -2.28 -22.19 -20.47
C LYS A 308 -3.53 -22.64 -19.73
N GLN A 309 -3.44 -23.70 -18.93
CA GLN A 309 -4.57 -24.25 -18.16
C GLN A 309 -5.18 -23.18 -17.23
N HIS A 310 -4.34 -22.29 -16.71
CA HIS A 310 -4.74 -21.22 -15.79
C HIS A 310 -4.82 -19.84 -16.45
N ASN A 311 -4.71 -19.77 -17.78
CA ASN A 311 -4.77 -18.53 -18.56
C ASN A 311 -3.80 -17.43 -18.06
N LEU A 312 -2.58 -17.81 -17.68
CA LEU A 312 -1.55 -16.89 -17.18
C LEU A 312 -0.80 -16.20 -18.33
N THR A 313 -1.40 -15.17 -18.93
CA THR A 313 -0.90 -14.49 -20.14
C THR A 313 0.28 -13.54 -19.88
N GLY A 314 0.98 -13.13 -20.94
CA GLY A 314 2.15 -12.24 -20.86
C GLY A 314 3.36 -12.86 -20.16
N GLY A 315 3.35 -14.18 -19.99
CA GLY A 315 4.51 -14.92 -19.53
C GLY A 315 5.61 -14.96 -20.57
N HIS A 316 6.85 -15.20 -20.15
CA HIS A 316 8.02 -15.15 -21.02
C HIS A 316 8.91 -16.38 -20.91
N VAL A 317 9.44 -16.80 -22.05
CA VAL A 317 10.46 -17.84 -22.17
C VAL A 317 11.79 -17.16 -22.50
N ILE A 318 12.79 -17.28 -21.63
CA ILE A 318 14.09 -16.62 -21.81
C ILE A 318 15.17 -17.65 -22.15
N LYS A 319 15.79 -17.50 -23.31
CA LYS A 319 16.90 -18.34 -23.74
C LYS A 319 18.24 -17.79 -23.22
N LEU A 320 18.78 -18.43 -22.20
CA LEU A 320 20.07 -18.10 -21.59
C LEU A 320 21.19 -18.88 -22.29
N GLY A 321 21.73 -18.27 -23.34
CA GLY A 321 22.80 -18.86 -24.15
C GLY A 321 22.31 -19.76 -25.28
N PRO A 322 23.22 -20.51 -25.93
CA PRO A 322 22.89 -21.37 -27.07
C PRO A 322 22.08 -22.62 -26.67
N ARG A 323 21.66 -23.40 -27.67
CA ARG A 323 21.00 -24.72 -27.50
C ARG A 323 19.63 -24.70 -26.80
N ASN A 324 18.97 -23.55 -26.73
CA ASN A 324 17.64 -23.42 -26.13
C ASN A 324 16.47 -23.42 -27.13
N ASP A 325 16.76 -23.29 -28.44
CA ASP A 325 15.72 -23.05 -29.45
C ASP A 325 14.69 -24.18 -29.56
N GLN A 326 15.10 -25.45 -29.39
CA GLN A 326 14.17 -26.57 -29.42
C GLN A 326 13.20 -26.52 -28.23
N ALA A 327 13.72 -26.28 -27.01
CA ALA A 327 12.90 -26.19 -25.81
C ALA A 327 11.97 -24.96 -25.84
N ALA A 328 12.47 -23.81 -26.29
CA ALA A 328 11.65 -22.61 -26.48
C ALA A 328 10.56 -22.84 -27.53
N SER A 329 10.87 -23.48 -28.66
CA SER A 329 9.89 -23.84 -29.68
C SER A 329 8.81 -24.77 -29.11
N ALA A 330 9.19 -25.74 -28.27
CA ALA A 330 8.23 -26.63 -27.63
C ALA A 330 7.31 -25.89 -26.63
N ALA A 331 7.82 -24.90 -25.91
CA ALA A 331 7.00 -24.07 -25.01
C ALA A 331 5.94 -23.26 -25.77
N VAL A 332 6.34 -22.52 -26.80
CA VAL A 332 5.38 -21.71 -27.59
C VAL A 332 4.42 -22.56 -28.42
N ALA A 333 4.83 -23.78 -28.83
CA ALA A 333 3.93 -24.72 -29.49
C ALA A 333 2.87 -25.31 -28.52
N ALA A 334 3.19 -25.45 -27.23
CA ALA A 334 2.23 -25.93 -26.23
C ALA A 334 1.14 -24.89 -25.93
N TRP A 335 1.49 -23.60 -26.02
CA TRP A 335 0.53 -22.50 -25.92
C TRP A 335 0.76 -21.44 -27.02
N PRO A 336 0.23 -21.69 -28.23
CA PRO A 336 0.35 -20.74 -29.33
C PRO A 336 -0.28 -19.40 -28.98
N ASN A 337 0.46 -18.32 -29.23
CA ASN A 337 0.12 -16.93 -28.90
C ASN A 337 -0.15 -16.68 -27.41
N GLY A 338 0.41 -17.49 -26.51
CA GLY A 338 0.25 -17.30 -25.06
C GLY A 338 1.50 -16.84 -24.31
N LEU A 339 2.68 -16.95 -24.94
CA LEU A 339 3.98 -16.65 -24.31
C LEU A 339 4.86 -15.78 -25.22
N HIS A 340 5.64 -14.92 -24.58
CA HIS A 340 6.71 -14.17 -25.21
C HIS A 340 8.00 -15.01 -25.27
N VAL A 341 8.89 -14.73 -26.23
CA VAL A 341 10.21 -15.39 -26.32
C VAL A 341 11.33 -14.37 -26.39
N GLY A 342 12.32 -14.51 -25.50
CA GLY A 342 13.53 -13.70 -25.43
C GLY A 342 14.82 -14.52 -25.51
N GLY A 343 15.94 -13.80 -25.59
CA GLY A 343 17.28 -14.39 -25.65
C GLY A 343 17.79 -14.59 -27.07
N GLY A 344 18.69 -13.70 -27.51
CA GLY A 344 19.27 -13.72 -28.85
C GLY A 344 18.30 -13.31 -29.96
N ILE A 345 17.21 -12.60 -29.64
CA ILE A 345 16.29 -12.05 -30.63
C ILE A 345 16.96 -10.91 -31.40
N ASN A 346 16.86 -10.95 -32.72
CA ASN A 346 17.36 -9.93 -33.64
C ASN A 346 16.47 -9.85 -34.90
N ALA A 347 16.79 -8.93 -35.82
CA ALA A 347 16.02 -8.74 -37.05
C ALA A 347 15.92 -10.01 -37.91
N ASP A 348 16.94 -10.88 -37.89
CA ASP A 348 16.96 -12.07 -38.76
C ASP A 348 16.02 -13.18 -38.25
N ASN A 349 15.79 -13.28 -36.94
CA ASN A 349 15.07 -14.40 -36.34
C ASN A 349 13.70 -14.04 -35.71
N ALA A 350 13.42 -12.76 -35.47
CA ALA A 350 12.24 -12.36 -34.72
C ALA A 350 10.92 -12.78 -35.39
N ALA A 351 10.80 -12.60 -36.71
CA ALA A 351 9.61 -13.00 -37.46
C ALA A 351 9.38 -14.52 -37.43
N GLU A 352 10.44 -15.32 -37.37
CA GLU A 352 10.35 -16.77 -37.28
C GLU A 352 9.80 -17.23 -35.93
N TRP A 353 10.19 -16.58 -34.82
CA TRP A 353 9.64 -16.89 -33.51
C TRP A 353 8.14 -16.63 -33.39
N LEU A 354 7.66 -15.57 -34.02
CA LEU A 354 6.23 -15.29 -34.12
C LEU A 354 5.50 -16.38 -34.94
N ARG A 355 6.07 -16.82 -36.07
CA ARG A 355 5.51 -17.94 -36.85
C ARG A 355 5.45 -19.25 -36.08
N ARG A 356 6.38 -19.48 -35.15
CA ARG A 356 6.41 -20.66 -34.27
C ARG A 356 5.35 -20.63 -33.15
N GLY A 357 4.65 -19.51 -32.98
CA GLY A 357 3.57 -19.35 -32.01
C GLY A 357 3.92 -18.51 -30.80
N ALA A 358 5.03 -17.76 -30.80
CA ALA A 358 5.23 -16.72 -29.78
C ALA A 358 4.22 -15.59 -29.99
N GLU A 359 3.63 -15.08 -28.91
CA GLU A 359 2.73 -13.91 -28.97
C GLU A 359 3.52 -12.65 -29.32
N LYS A 360 4.65 -12.46 -28.65
CA LYS A 360 5.60 -11.37 -28.84
C LYS A 360 7.03 -11.89 -28.76
N VAL A 361 7.96 -11.14 -29.33
CA VAL A 361 9.40 -11.36 -29.15
C VAL A 361 10.00 -10.33 -28.20
N ILE A 362 10.97 -10.74 -27.41
CA ILE A 362 11.67 -9.90 -26.43
C ILE A 362 13.08 -9.62 -26.91
N VAL A 363 13.37 -8.37 -27.24
CA VAL A 363 14.71 -7.93 -27.64
C VAL A 363 15.51 -7.43 -26.44
N THR A 364 16.77 -7.82 -26.37
CA THR A 364 17.71 -7.51 -25.28
C THR A 364 18.98 -6.85 -25.84
N SER A 365 20.10 -7.56 -25.86
CA SER A 365 21.44 -7.06 -26.22
C SER A 365 21.58 -6.60 -27.67
N TYR A 366 20.70 -7.03 -28.59
CA TYR A 366 20.71 -6.59 -29.98
C TYR A 366 20.61 -5.07 -30.13
N LEU A 367 19.93 -4.39 -29.20
CA LEU A 367 19.78 -2.93 -29.21
C LEU A 367 21.04 -2.15 -28.79
N PHE A 368 22.08 -2.83 -28.31
CA PHE A 368 23.26 -2.20 -27.71
C PHE A 368 24.58 -2.66 -28.37
N PRO A 369 24.80 -2.44 -29.69
CA PRO A 369 26.10 -2.68 -30.28
C PRO A 369 27.19 -1.87 -29.56
N ASP A 370 28.30 -2.50 -29.20
CA ASP A 370 29.42 -1.88 -28.49
C ASP A 370 28.99 -1.14 -27.19
N CYS A 371 27.98 -1.68 -26.49
CA CYS A 371 27.39 -1.08 -25.29
C CYS A 371 26.75 0.30 -25.53
N LYS A 372 26.35 0.61 -26.76
CA LYS A 372 25.67 1.86 -27.12
C LYS A 372 24.29 1.62 -27.66
N PHE A 373 23.30 2.33 -27.13
CA PHE A 373 21.93 2.21 -27.62
C PHE A 373 21.81 2.59 -29.11
N SER A 374 21.13 1.74 -29.87
CA SER A 374 20.90 1.92 -31.30
C SER A 374 19.41 2.04 -31.61
N LEU A 375 18.94 3.28 -31.76
CA LEU A 375 17.56 3.56 -32.17
C LEU A 375 17.23 2.93 -33.52
N SER A 376 18.15 2.99 -34.48
CA SER A 376 17.95 2.41 -35.82
C SER A 376 17.70 0.89 -35.79
N ARG A 377 18.33 0.16 -34.87
CA ARG A 377 18.06 -1.28 -34.68
C ARG A 377 16.68 -1.54 -34.09
N LEU A 378 16.25 -0.70 -33.14
CA LEU A 378 14.91 -0.78 -32.55
C LEU A 378 13.83 -0.48 -33.60
N GLU A 379 14.00 0.58 -34.39
CA GLU A 379 13.10 0.96 -35.47
C GLU A 379 12.99 -0.14 -36.53
N ALA A 380 14.13 -0.68 -36.98
CA ALA A 380 14.16 -1.74 -37.97
C ALA A 380 13.43 -3.00 -37.48
N LEU A 381 13.70 -3.41 -36.23
CA LEU A 381 13.04 -4.57 -35.63
C LEU A 381 11.52 -4.34 -35.46
N SER A 382 11.13 -3.20 -34.90
CA SER A 382 9.73 -2.81 -34.73
C SER A 382 8.98 -2.75 -36.06
N GLY A 383 9.59 -2.18 -37.10
CA GLY A 383 9.01 -2.13 -38.44
C GLY A 383 8.81 -3.51 -39.07
N GLN A 384 9.68 -4.48 -38.74
CA GLN A 384 9.60 -5.83 -39.26
C GLN A 384 8.54 -6.69 -38.54
N VAL A 385 8.48 -6.66 -37.20
CA VAL A 385 7.56 -7.53 -36.43
C VAL A 385 6.24 -6.86 -36.06
N GLY A 386 6.20 -5.53 -36.12
CA GLY A 386 5.15 -4.67 -35.61
C GLY A 386 5.35 -4.35 -34.13
N LYS A 387 5.19 -3.08 -33.75
CA LYS A 387 5.24 -2.58 -32.36
C LYS A 387 4.46 -3.45 -31.38
N GLU A 388 3.24 -3.86 -31.75
CA GLU A 388 2.35 -4.66 -30.91
C GLU A 388 2.93 -6.02 -30.49
N ARG A 389 3.89 -6.55 -31.25
CA ARG A 389 4.53 -7.85 -31.01
C ARG A 389 5.99 -7.75 -30.56
N LEU A 390 6.43 -6.56 -30.17
CA LEU A 390 7.78 -6.32 -29.67
C LEU A 390 7.74 -5.92 -28.19
N VAL A 391 8.53 -6.64 -27.39
CA VAL A 391 8.84 -6.31 -26.00
C VAL A 391 10.31 -5.90 -25.94
N VAL A 392 10.62 -4.82 -25.22
CA VAL A 392 12.01 -4.46 -24.92
C VAL A 392 12.34 -4.86 -23.49
N ASP A 393 13.36 -5.69 -23.34
CA ASP A 393 13.91 -6.03 -22.04
C ASP A 393 15.02 -5.04 -21.68
N VAL A 394 14.74 -4.26 -20.64
CA VAL A 394 15.63 -3.23 -20.10
C VAL A 394 16.16 -3.73 -18.77
N SER A 395 17.21 -4.51 -18.87
CA SER A 395 17.88 -5.05 -17.70
C SER A 395 18.90 -4.05 -17.15
N CYS A 396 18.92 -3.85 -15.83
CA CYS A 396 19.67 -2.75 -15.24
C CYS A 396 20.35 -3.10 -13.92
N ARG A 397 21.37 -2.29 -13.60
CA ARG A 397 22.05 -2.28 -12.29
C ARG A 397 22.02 -0.90 -11.68
N LYS A 398 21.92 -0.86 -10.36
CA LYS A 398 21.94 0.37 -9.59
C LYS A 398 23.37 0.88 -9.45
N LYS A 399 23.57 2.15 -9.78
CA LYS A 399 24.82 2.88 -9.63
C LYS A 399 24.51 4.20 -8.92
N ALA A 400 24.82 4.24 -7.63
CA ALA A 400 24.42 5.33 -6.73
C ALA A 400 22.88 5.52 -6.74
N ASP A 401 22.41 6.65 -7.24
CA ASP A 401 21.00 7.08 -7.28
C ASP A 401 20.33 6.81 -8.64
N ARG A 402 20.99 6.05 -9.53
CA ARG A 402 20.52 5.81 -10.91
C ARG A 402 20.62 4.34 -11.30
N TRP A 403 19.83 3.93 -12.29
CA TRP A 403 19.89 2.59 -12.88
C TRP A 403 20.43 2.69 -14.30
N ILE A 404 21.48 1.94 -14.59
CA ILE A 404 22.10 1.93 -15.91
C ILE A 404 21.83 0.57 -16.53
N VAL A 405 21.47 0.58 -17.82
CA VAL A 405 21.23 -0.65 -18.57
C VAL A 405 22.52 -1.46 -18.62
N ALA A 406 22.39 -2.75 -18.35
CA ALA A 406 23.50 -3.69 -18.35
C ALA A 406 23.22 -4.79 -19.38
N MET A 407 24.26 -5.26 -20.05
CA MET A 407 24.19 -6.32 -21.05
C MET A 407 25.25 -7.39 -20.79
N ASN A 408 25.33 -8.39 -21.68
CA ASN A 408 26.27 -9.51 -21.57
C ASN A 408 26.25 -10.17 -20.19
N ARG A 409 25.04 -10.49 -19.71
CA ARG A 409 24.81 -11.14 -18.41
C ARG A 409 25.24 -10.24 -17.23
N TRP A 410 24.91 -8.96 -17.34
CA TRP A 410 25.12 -7.90 -16.33
C TRP A 410 26.58 -7.49 -16.09
N GLN A 411 27.49 -7.91 -16.97
CA GLN A 411 28.91 -7.59 -16.86
C GLN A 411 29.25 -6.24 -17.46
N ASP A 412 28.59 -5.87 -18.57
CA ASP A 412 28.88 -4.65 -19.31
C ASP A 412 27.78 -3.61 -19.09
N MET A 413 28.17 -2.40 -18.70
CA MET A 413 27.26 -1.26 -18.55
C MET A 413 27.18 -0.49 -19.87
N THR A 414 25.98 -0.14 -20.30
CA THR A 414 25.76 0.63 -21.53
C THR A 414 25.74 2.14 -21.27
N ASP A 415 25.60 2.91 -22.35
CA ASP A 415 25.42 4.37 -22.29
C ASP A 415 23.98 4.82 -21.96
N MET A 416 23.07 3.88 -21.77
CA MET A 416 21.65 4.17 -21.50
C MET A 416 21.31 4.04 -20.02
N GLU A 417 20.75 5.10 -19.47
CA GLU A 417 20.11 5.12 -18.15
C GLU A 417 18.65 4.66 -18.24
N VAL A 418 18.15 3.95 -17.23
CA VAL A 418 16.72 3.66 -17.08
C VAL A 418 16.06 4.82 -16.34
N ASN A 419 15.31 5.64 -17.08
CA ASN A 419 14.56 6.77 -16.55
C ASN A 419 13.35 7.04 -17.45
N LYS A 420 12.55 8.05 -17.11
CA LYS A 420 11.37 8.41 -17.91
C LYS A 420 11.69 8.67 -19.39
N GLN A 421 12.76 9.39 -19.69
CA GLN A 421 13.07 9.79 -21.05
C GLN A 421 13.45 8.59 -21.93
N SER A 422 14.28 7.67 -21.41
CA SER A 422 14.64 6.47 -22.15
C SER A 422 13.45 5.53 -22.33
N LEU A 423 12.62 5.37 -21.29
CA LEU A 423 11.41 4.53 -21.38
C LEU A 423 10.37 5.12 -22.35
N ASP A 424 10.15 6.44 -22.36
CA ASP A 424 9.26 7.08 -23.34
C ASP A 424 9.75 6.84 -24.78
N LEU A 425 11.06 7.00 -25.04
CA LEU A 425 11.66 6.73 -26.34
C LEU A 425 11.46 5.28 -26.78
N LEU A 426 11.70 4.31 -25.90
CA LEU A 426 11.52 2.90 -26.24
C LEU A 426 10.03 2.56 -26.47
N ALA A 427 9.12 3.20 -25.71
CA ALA A 427 7.68 2.98 -25.80
C ALA A 427 7.08 3.45 -27.13
N GLU A 428 7.78 4.29 -27.90
CA GLU A 428 7.37 4.64 -29.26
C GLU A 428 7.42 3.41 -30.19
N HIS A 429 8.32 2.45 -29.91
CA HIS A 429 8.63 1.35 -30.82
C HIS A 429 8.31 -0.06 -30.28
N CYS A 430 7.89 -0.21 -29.02
CA CYS A 430 7.48 -1.49 -28.43
C CYS A 430 6.14 -1.36 -27.70
N SER A 431 5.46 -2.50 -27.48
CA SER A 431 4.16 -2.52 -26.79
C SER A 431 4.25 -2.89 -25.33
N GLU A 432 5.42 -3.34 -24.87
CA GLU A 432 5.62 -3.79 -23.49
C GLU A 432 7.09 -3.74 -23.07
N PHE A 433 7.31 -3.56 -21.76
CA PHE A 433 8.63 -3.65 -21.14
C PHE A 433 8.77 -4.88 -20.26
N LEU A 434 9.95 -5.47 -20.26
CA LEU A 434 10.43 -6.38 -19.23
C LEU A 434 11.62 -5.72 -18.53
N ILE A 435 11.51 -5.42 -17.25
CA ILE A 435 12.56 -4.75 -16.47
C ILE A 435 13.21 -5.75 -15.53
N HIS A 436 14.43 -6.18 -15.85
CA HIS A 436 15.23 -7.03 -14.96
C HIS A 436 16.11 -6.19 -14.02
N ALA A 437 15.95 -6.35 -12.71
CA ALA A 437 16.82 -5.77 -11.71
C ALA A 437 17.94 -6.75 -11.33
N ALA A 438 19.08 -6.64 -12.02
CA ALA A 438 20.16 -7.62 -11.93
C ALA A 438 20.77 -7.77 -10.53
N ASP A 439 20.71 -6.73 -9.70
CA ASP A 439 21.31 -6.73 -8.35
C ASP A 439 20.52 -7.56 -7.33
N VAL A 440 19.25 -7.85 -7.61
CA VAL A 440 18.37 -8.64 -6.73
C VAL A 440 17.89 -9.95 -7.37
N GLU A 441 18.19 -10.16 -8.66
CA GLU A 441 17.71 -11.31 -9.45
C GLU A 441 18.09 -12.66 -8.84
N GLY A 442 17.10 -13.54 -8.67
CA GLY A 442 17.27 -14.88 -8.11
C GLY A 442 17.76 -14.96 -6.65
N LEU A 443 17.94 -13.83 -5.94
CA LEU A 443 18.39 -13.84 -4.55
C LEU A 443 17.29 -14.20 -3.55
N CYS A 444 16.02 -13.99 -3.93
CA CYS A 444 14.88 -14.10 -3.02
C CYS A 444 15.13 -13.31 -1.72
N GLN A 445 15.65 -12.07 -1.85
CA GLN A 445 15.91 -11.16 -0.74
C GLN A 445 15.06 -9.88 -0.78
N GLY A 446 14.20 -9.73 -1.78
CA GLY A 446 13.27 -8.63 -1.95
C GLY A 446 13.50 -7.90 -3.26
N ILE A 447 12.46 -7.22 -3.73
CA ILE A 447 12.49 -6.38 -4.92
C ILE A 447 13.30 -5.09 -4.67
N ASP A 448 13.80 -4.47 -5.73
CA ASP A 448 14.26 -3.08 -5.70
C ASP A 448 13.05 -2.14 -5.66
N GLN A 449 12.62 -1.80 -4.45
CA GLN A 449 11.42 -1.00 -4.20
C GLN A 449 11.51 0.39 -4.81
N GLU A 450 12.71 0.99 -4.81
CA GLU A 450 12.90 2.33 -5.35
C GLU A 450 12.74 2.32 -6.87
N LEU A 451 13.31 1.32 -7.55
CA LEU A 451 13.11 1.13 -8.98
C LEU A 451 11.63 0.89 -9.31
N VAL A 452 10.94 0.01 -8.57
CA VAL A 452 9.51 -0.27 -8.82
C VAL A 452 8.64 0.98 -8.64
N GLN A 453 8.91 1.78 -7.60
CA GLN A 453 8.23 3.06 -7.42
C GLN A 453 8.47 4.00 -8.60
N LYS A 454 9.72 4.13 -9.05
CA LYS A 454 10.07 4.93 -10.22
C LYS A 454 9.45 4.43 -11.51
N LEU A 455 9.36 3.12 -11.72
CA LEU A 455 8.66 2.55 -12.86
C LEU A 455 7.18 2.94 -12.84
N GLY A 456 6.50 2.93 -11.67
CA GLY A 456 5.13 3.44 -11.54
C GLY A 456 4.94 4.91 -11.94
N GLU A 457 5.98 5.73 -11.75
CA GLU A 457 6.01 7.13 -12.19
C GLU A 457 6.29 7.26 -13.70
N TRP A 458 7.15 6.39 -14.25
CA TRP A 458 7.75 6.58 -15.58
C TRP A 458 7.03 5.86 -16.72
N VAL A 459 6.50 4.66 -16.48
CA VAL A 459 6.01 3.79 -17.57
C VAL A 459 4.64 4.24 -18.08
N THR A 460 4.47 4.13 -19.40
CA THR A 460 3.25 4.48 -20.14
C THR A 460 2.62 3.30 -20.88
N ILE A 461 3.33 2.18 -20.97
CA ILE A 461 2.91 0.92 -21.60
C ILE A 461 3.03 -0.23 -20.59
N PRO A 462 2.37 -1.39 -20.83
CA PRO A 462 2.50 -2.58 -19.98
C PRO A 462 3.96 -2.87 -19.62
N THR A 463 4.21 -3.11 -18.34
CA THR A 463 5.56 -3.32 -17.83
C THR A 463 5.55 -4.46 -16.84
N THR A 464 6.48 -5.39 -17.00
CA THR A 464 6.71 -6.48 -16.05
C THR A 464 8.06 -6.30 -15.40
N TYR A 465 8.10 -6.31 -14.07
CA TYR A 465 9.32 -6.30 -13.29
C TYR A 465 9.74 -7.73 -12.92
N ALA A 466 11.03 -8.02 -13.08
CA ALA A 466 11.65 -9.28 -12.69
C ALA A 466 12.91 -9.00 -11.86
N GLY A 467 12.95 -9.59 -10.66
CA GLY A 467 14.10 -9.46 -9.77
C GLY A 467 13.76 -9.59 -8.29
N GLY A 468 14.32 -10.60 -7.62
CA GLY A 468 14.37 -10.64 -6.15
C GLY A 468 13.08 -10.96 -5.41
N ALA A 469 11.96 -11.21 -6.11
CA ALA A 469 10.69 -11.60 -5.51
C ALA A 469 10.83 -12.85 -4.62
N ARG A 470 10.18 -12.82 -3.45
CA ARG A 470 10.35 -13.79 -2.36
C ARG A 470 9.08 -14.51 -1.98
N HIS A 471 8.00 -13.77 -1.80
CA HIS A 471 6.74 -14.30 -1.31
C HIS A 471 5.58 -13.48 -1.86
N LEU A 472 4.34 -13.94 -1.65
CA LEU A 472 3.14 -13.29 -2.17
C LEU A 472 3.07 -11.79 -1.83
N GLY A 473 3.52 -11.38 -0.63
CA GLY A 473 3.55 -9.96 -0.24
C GLY A 473 4.43 -9.04 -1.11
N ASP A 474 5.37 -9.56 -1.91
CA ASP A 474 6.10 -8.71 -2.86
C ASP A 474 5.20 -8.29 -4.05
N LEU A 475 4.16 -9.07 -4.37
CA LEU A 475 3.17 -8.72 -5.39
C LEU A 475 2.24 -7.59 -4.90
N GLU A 476 1.83 -7.64 -3.64
CA GLU A 476 1.13 -6.52 -2.96
C GLU A 476 2.01 -5.26 -2.91
N LEU A 477 3.30 -5.44 -2.62
CA LEU A 477 4.24 -4.33 -2.55
C LEU A 477 4.46 -3.68 -3.92
N VAL A 478 4.62 -4.46 -4.98
CA VAL A 478 4.71 -3.95 -6.36
C VAL A 478 3.44 -3.21 -6.76
N ASP A 479 2.27 -3.77 -6.44
CA ASP A 479 0.99 -3.14 -6.74
C ASP A 479 0.85 -1.77 -6.08
N LYS A 480 1.22 -1.69 -4.81
CA LYS A 480 1.21 -0.46 -4.02
C LYS A 480 2.21 0.57 -4.55
N LEU A 481 3.46 0.17 -4.79
CA LEU A 481 4.54 1.09 -5.18
C LEU A 481 4.36 1.62 -6.60
N SER A 482 3.88 0.77 -7.51
CA SER A 482 3.69 1.15 -8.92
C SER A 482 2.31 1.75 -9.20
N GLY A 483 1.37 1.61 -8.25
CA GLY A 483 -0.02 1.91 -8.50
C GLY A 483 -0.58 1.04 -9.61
N GLY A 484 -0.40 -0.27 -9.55
CA GLY A 484 -1.02 -1.21 -10.51
C GLY A 484 -0.43 -1.22 -11.93
N LYS A 485 0.56 -0.36 -12.21
CA LYS A 485 1.14 -0.19 -13.55
C LYS A 485 2.24 -1.19 -13.89
N VAL A 486 2.82 -1.84 -12.89
CA VAL A 486 3.94 -2.78 -13.05
C VAL A 486 3.52 -4.15 -12.55
N ASP A 487 3.66 -5.16 -13.40
CA ASP A 487 3.47 -6.57 -13.04
C ASP A 487 4.73 -7.16 -12.40
N LEU A 488 4.60 -8.36 -11.81
CA LEU A 488 5.73 -9.02 -11.16
C LEU A 488 5.92 -10.45 -11.66
N THR A 489 7.16 -10.79 -11.95
CA THR A 489 7.62 -12.16 -12.24
C THR A 489 8.10 -12.85 -10.97
N PHE A 490 7.71 -14.11 -10.81
CA PHE A 490 8.28 -15.03 -9.82
C PHE A 490 9.00 -16.18 -10.53
N GLY A 491 10.29 -16.34 -10.23
CA GLY A 491 11.12 -17.46 -10.67
C GLY A 491 11.55 -18.32 -9.48
N SER A 492 12.76 -18.09 -8.98
CA SER A 492 13.41 -18.89 -7.93
C SER A 492 12.60 -19.11 -6.63
N ALA A 493 11.69 -18.20 -6.27
CA ALA A 493 10.87 -18.32 -5.06
C ALA A 493 9.68 -19.29 -5.20
N LEU A 494 9.32 -19.64 -6.44
CA LEU A 494 8.09 -20.36 -6.79
C LEU A 494 8.24 -21.87 -6.60
N ASP A 495 7.24 -22.50 -5.99
CA ASP A 495 7.21 -23.94 -5.67
C ASP A 495 7.37 -24.88 -6.86
N ILE A 496 6.78 -24.55 -8.02
CA ILE A 496 6.94 -25.34 -9.26
C ILE A 496 8.38 -25.31 -9.79
N PHE A 497 9.21 -24.40 -9.27
CA PHE A 497 10.66 -24.35 -9.47
C PHE A 497 11.46 -24.67 -8.20
N GLY A 498 10.89 -25.45 -7.28
CA GLY A 498 11.58 -25.89 -6.05
C GLY A 498 11.76 -24.82 -4.98
N GLY A 499 11.21 -23.62 -5.19
CA GLY A 499 11.17 -22.56 -4.20
C GLY A 499 10.19 -22.87 -3.05
N LYS A 500 10.28 -22.09 -1.96
CA LYS A 500 9.40 -22.22 -0.78
C LYS A 500 8.75 -20.89 -0.39
N GLY A 501 8.89 -19.89 -1.25
CA GLY A 501 8.53 -18.52 -0.95
C GLY A 501 7.08 -18.19 -1.30
N VAL A 502 6.59 -18.75 -2.41
CA VAL A 502 5.20 -18.61 -2.86
C VAL A 502 4.77 -19.85 -3.64
N THR A 503 3.48 -20.18 -3.58
CA THR A 503 2.91 -21.28 -4.36
C THR A 503 2.31 -20.79 -5.67
N MET A 504 2.32 -21.65 -6.70
CA MET A 504 1.61 -21.36 -7.96
C MET A 504 0.11 -21.10 -7.72
N ASP A 505 -0.52 -21.85 -6.83
CA ASP A 505 -1.94 -21.69 -6.50
C ASP A 505 -2.25 -20.31 -5.92
N ASP A 506 -1.39 -19.78 -5.04
CA ASP A 506 -1.53 -18.43 -4.50
C ASP A 506 -1.48 -17.36 -5.60
N LEU A 507 -0.57 -17.53 -6.58
CA LEU A 507 -0.42 -16.60 -7.69
C LEU A 507 -1.58 -16.69 -8.70
N ILE A 508 -2.09 -17.90 -8.97
CA ILE A 508 -3.30 -18.10 -9.78
C ILE A 508 -4.50 -17.42 -9.13
N LYS A 509 -4.65 -17.61 -7.81
CA LYS A 509 -5.72 -16.98 -7.04
C LYS A 509 -5.60 -15.45 -7.08
N TRP A 510 -4.40 -14.91 -6.90
CA TRP A 510 -4.16 -13.48 -7.01
C TRP A 510 -4.58 -12.92 -8.37
N ASN A 511 -4.13 -13.54 -9.47
CA ASN A 511 -4.51 -13.08 -10.81
C ASN A 511 -6.02 -13.17 -11.04
N SER A 512 -6.65 -14.25 -10.57
CA SER A 512 -8.11 -14.41 -10.66
C SER A 512 -8.86 -13.31 -9.92
N ASP A 513 -8.35 -12.87 -8.77
CA ASP A 513 -8.93 -11.77 -8.00
C ASP A 513 -8.60 -10.39 -8.59
N ALA A 514 -7.48 -10.24 -9.29
CA ALA A 514 -7.08 -9.03 -9.99
C ALA A 514 -7.86 -8.76 -11.29
N HIS A 515 -8.45 -9.81 -11.88
CA HIS A 515 -9.28 -9.73 -13.08
C HIS A 515 -10.79 -9.58 -12.82
N LYS A 516 -11.22 -9.63 -11.56
CA LYS A 516 -12.59 -9.31 -11.12
C LYS A 516 -12.73 -7.82 -10.86
#